data_AF-B6SQC5-F1
#
_entry.id   AF-B6SQC5-F1
#
_cell.length_a   1.000
_cell.length_b   1.000
_cell.length_c   1.000
_cell.angle_alpha   90.00
_cell.angle_beta   90.00
_cell.angle_gamma   90.00
#
_symmetry.space_group_name_H-M   'P 1'
#
loop_
_entity.id
_entity.type
_entity.pdbx_description
1 polymer ?
#
loop_
_entity_poly.entity_id
_entity_poly.type
_entity_poly.pdbx_seq_one_letter_code
_entity_poly.pdbx_strand_id
1 'polypeptide(L)'
;MDYDRLNSPNTSAISLEVMGHRLHISQDPNSKHLGTTVWDASMVFVKFLEKNSRKGRFCPSKLKGKRVIELGAGCGLAGFGMTLLGCDVTTTDQVEVLPLLMRNVERNRSWISQSNSDTDTIGSITVAELDWGNKEHIKAVEPPFDYIIGTDVIYSEHLLQPLMETITALSGPKTKILLGYEIRSATVHEKMMEMWKSNFIVKTVSKSKMDVKYQHPNIHLYMMDLKAPLIPEVEATDDNGNDDEEVVSNLGEDEDNGLKSESCSGSSPEAKSGSLDDWEIRRCGAMAARLLKDVKL
;
A
#
# COMPACT_ATOMS: atom_id res chain seq x y z
N MET A 1 -8.03 -14.49 24.75
CA MET A 1 -9.10 -14.61 23.75
C MET A 1 -8.39 -14.79 22.43
N ASP A 2 -8.52 -15.96 21.81
CA ASP A 2 -8.09 -16.11 20.43
C ASP A 2 -8.93 -15.14 19.60
N TYR A 3 -8.25 -14.21 18.93
CA TYR A 3 -8.93 -13.28 18.05
C TYR A 3 -9.22 -14.04 16.75
N ASP A 4 -10.48 -14.42 16.55
CA ASP A 4 -10.91 -15.09 15.34
C ASP A 4 -10.69 -14.19 14.12
N ARG A 5 -10.27 -14.80 13.00
CA ARG A 5 -10.14 -14.13 11.69
C ARG A 5 -11.51 -13.58 11.25
N LEU A 6 -11.54 -12.39 10.66
CA LEU A 6 -12.79 -11.77 10.17
C LEU A 6 -13.28 -12.47 8.90
N ASN A 7 -12.34 -12.98 8.09
CA ASN A 7 -12.63 -13.82 6.93
C ASN A 7 -12.09 -15.24 7.12
N SER A 8 -12.83 -16.23 6.62
CA SER A 8 -12.37 -17.62 6.58
C SER A 8 -11.65 -17.89 5.26
N PRO A 9 -10.41 -18.43 5.29
CA PRO A 9 -9.62 -18.71 4.09
C PRO A 9 -10.19 -19.88 3.27
N ASN A 10 -11.32 -20.46 3.67
CA ASN A 10 -11.97 -21.59 2.99
C ASN A 10 -13.21 -21.15 2.19
N THR A 11 -13.54 -19.86 2.17
CA THR A 11 -14.74 -19.35 1.50
C THR A 11 -14.42 -18.93 0.06
N SER A 12 -15.31 -19.24 -0.87
CA SER A 12 -15.21 -18.82 -2.28
C SER A 12 -15.81 -17.42 -2.54
N ALA A 13 -16.50 -16.87 -1.54
CA ALA A 13 -17.01 -15.50 -1.58
C ALA A 13 -17.30 -15.00 -0.16
N ILE A 14 -17.24 -13.69 0.02
CA ILE A 14 -17.82 -13.00 1.17
C ILE A 14 -18.98 -12.13 0.73
N SER A 15 -19.94 -11.90 1.63
CA SER A 15 -20.92 -10.82 1.49
C SER A 15 -20.80 -9.91 2.69
N LEU A 16 -20.58 -8.61 2.45
CA LEU A 16 -20.37 -7.62 3.49
C LEU A 16 -21.26 -6.40 3.23
N GLU A 17 -22.07 -6.03 4.21
CA GLU A 17 -22.79 -4.76 4.15
C GLU A 17 -21.83 -3.62 4.49
N VAL A 18 -21.73 -2.62 3.63
CA VAL A 18 -20.88 -1.43 3.78
C VAL A 18 -21.70 -0.21 3.36
N MET A 19 -21.89 0.75 4.26
CA MET A 19 -22.61 2.00 4.01
C MET A 19 -24.03 1.79 3.47
N GLY A 20 -24.71 0.72 3.92
CA GLY A 20 -26.05 0.34 3.45
C GLY A 20 -26.06 -0.45 2.13
N HIS A 21 -24.90 -0.72 1.52
CA HIS A 21 -24.78 -1.52 0.30
C HIS A 21 -24.24 -2.91 0.62
N ARG A 22 -24.87 -3.96 0.07
CA ARG A 22 -24.36 -5.33 0.20
C ARG A 22 -23.35 -5.61 -0.90
N LEU A 23 -22.06 -5.57 -0.57
CA LEU A 23 -20.98 -5.99 -1.44
C LEU A 23 -20.85 -7.52 -1.43
N HIS A 24 -20.57 -8.12 -2.58
CA HIS A 24 -20.28 -9.54 -2.70
C HIS A 24 -19.00 -9.75 -3.49
N ILE A 25 -18.01 -10.25 -2.78
CA ILE A 25 -16.62 -10.32 -3.24
C ILE A 25 -16.29 -11.80 -3.40
N SER A 26 -16.04 -12.20 -4.65
CA SER A 26 -15.55 -13.55 -4.95
C SER A 26 -14.09 -13.66 -4.54
N GLN A 27 -13.72 -14.85 -4.09
CA GLN A 27 -12.36 -15.21 -3.70
C GLN A 27 -11.97 -16.50 -4.40
N ASP A 28 -10.67 -16.69 -4.60
CA ASP A 28 -10.10 -17.97 -4.97
C ASP A 28 -9.02 -18.35 -3.96
N PRO A 29 -9.38 -19.02 -2.85
CA PRO A 29 -8.42 -19.47 -1.84
C PRO A 29 -7.52 -20.62 -2.31
N ASN A 30 -7.73 -21.15 -3.51
CA ASN A 30 -6.90 -22.20 -4.12
C ASN A 30 -5.87 -21.66 -5.10
N SER A 31 -5.95 -20.36 -5.44
CA SER A 31 -4.96 -19.70 -6.28
C SER A 31 -3.58 -19.69 -5.61
N LYS A 32 -2.54 -19.69 -6.44
CA LYS A 32 -1.16 -19.48 -5.99
C LYS A 32 -0.86 -18.01 -5.65
N HIS A 33 -1.73 -17.08 -6.08
CA HIS A 33 -1.56 -15.65 -5.90
C HIS A 33 -2.25 -15.17 -4.63
N LEU A 34 -1.54 -14.45 -3.76
CA LEU A 34 -2.07 -13.97 -2.48
C LEU A 34 -3.20 -12.93 -2.62
N GLY A 35 -3.28 -12.26 -3.78
CA GLY A 35 -4.29 -11.25 -4.10
C GLY A 35 -5.70 -11.81 -4.35
N THR A 36 -5.91 -13.13 -4.29
CA THR A 36 -7.23 -13.73 -4.58
C THR A 36 -8.11 -13.98 -3.37
N THR A 37 -7.68 -13.55 -2.18
CA THR A 37 -8.48 -13.67 -0.95
C THR A 37 -8.66 -12.31 -0.30
N VAL A 38 -9.81 -12.12 0.37
CA VAL A 38 -10.09 -10.92 1.13
C VAL A 38 -9.33 -11.00 2.45
N TRP A 39 -8.41 -10.07 2.65
CA TRP A 39 -7.63 -9.96 3.88
C TRP A 39 -8.37 -9.14 4.93
N ASP A 40 -8.24 -9.52 6.21
CA ASP A 40 -8.93 -8.87 7.32
C ASP A 40 -8.69 -7.35 7.37
N ALA A 41 -7.48 -6.89 7.00
CA ALA A 41 -7.15 -5.46 6.95
C ALA A 41 -8.07 -4.67 6.02
N SER A 42 -8.51 -5.26 4.90
CA SER A 42 -9.46 -4.63 3.98
C SER A 42 -10.86 -4.50 4.59
N MET A 43 -11.30 -5.49 5.38
CA MET A 43 -12.58 -5.44 6.11
C MET A 43 -12.54 -4.38 7.22
N VAL A 44 -11.45 -4.33 7.98
CA VAL A 44 -11.21 -3.28 9.00
C VAL A 44 -11.22 -1.90 8.36
N PHE A 45 -10.57 -1.75 7.20
CA PHE A 45 -10.49 -0.49 6.47
C PHE A 45 -11.86 0.02 6.01
N VAL A 46 -12.67 -0.80 5.32
CA VAL A 46 -13.99 -0.35 4.84
C VAL A 46 -14.96 -0.04 6.00
N LYS A 47 -14.83 -0.75 7.12
CA LYS A 47 -15.63 -0.49 8.32
C LYS A 47 -15.17 0.74 9.08
N PHE A 48 -13.88 1.04 9.06
CA PHE A 48 -13.37 2.35 9.47
C PHE A 48 -13.94 3.48 8.60
N LEU A 49 -13.97 3.33 7.28
CA LEU A 49 -14.57 4.32 6.38
C LEU A 49 -16.05 4.54 6.69
N GLU A 50 -16.82 3.45 6.82
CA GLU A 50 -18.25 3.49 7.14
C GLU A 50 -18.51 4.23 8.46
N LYS A 51 -17.79 3.88 9.54
CA LYS A 51 -17.93 4.52 10.85
C LYS A 51 -17.63 6.02 10.82
N ASN A 52 -16.73 6.47 9.93
CA ASN A 52 -16.29 7.85 9.83
C ASN A 52 -16.93 8.61 8.64
N SER A 53 -17.93 8.04 7.98
CA SER A 53 -18.58 8.60 6.78
C SER A 53 -19.50 9.80 7.06
N ARG A 54 -20.03 9.93 8.28
CA ARG A 54 -21.04 10.99 8.56
C ARG A 54 -20.44 12.39 8.71
N LYS A 55 -19.19 12.50 9.18
CA LYS A 55 -18.53 13.79 9.49
C LYS A 55 -17.03 13.68 9.28
N GLY A 56 -16.36 14.82 9.10
CA GLY A 56 -14.90 14.87 9.06
C GLY A 56 -14.35 14.80 7.64
N ARG A 57 -13.26 14.04 7.43
CA ARG A 57 -12.56 13.94 6.13
C ARG A 57 -13.24 12.96 5.18
N PHE A 58 -13.85 11.90 5.71
CA PHE A 58 -14.46 10.83 4.92
C PHE A 58 -15.94 11.05 4.63
N CYS A 59 -16.46 12.28 4.80
CA CYS A 59 -17.83 12.55 4.45
C CYS A 59 -18.01 12.63 2.93
N PRO A 60 -19.08 12.03 2.37
CA PRO A 60 -19.28 11.99 0.92
C PRO A 60 -19.18 13.36 0.23
N SER A 61 -19.69 14.42 0.87
CA SER A 61 -19.62 15.79 0.32
C SER A 61 -18.20 16.34 0.14
N LYS A 62 -17.18 15.79 0.81
CA LYS A 62 -15.77 16.18 0.65
C LYS A 62 -14.97 15.22 -0.23
N LEU A 63 -15.51 14.02 -0.47
CA LEU A 63 -14.87 12.95 -1.23
C LEU A 63 -15.44 12.78 -2.63
N LYS A 64 -16.62 13.34 -2.91
CA LYS A 64 -17.24 13.29 -4.24
C LYS A 64 -16.28 13.75 -5.33
N GLY A 65 -16.03 12.88 -6.31
CA GLY A 65 -15.15 13.13 -7.46
C GLY A 65 -13.66 13.18 -7.14
N LYS A 66 -13.24 12.80 -5.92
CA LYS A 66 -11.82 12.72 -5.58
C LYS A 66 -11.18 11.50 -6.26
N ARG A 67 -10.01 11.71 -6.85
CA ARG A 67 -9.25 10.64 -7.51
C ARG A 67 -8.54 9.81 -6.45
N VAL A 68 -8.85 8.52 -6.41
CA VAL A 68 -8.25 7.55 -5.49
C VAL A 68 -7.57 6.46 -6.29
N ILE A 69 -6.36 6.07 -5.90
CA ILE A 69 -5.73 4.84 -6.41
C ILE A 69 -5.58 3.83 -5.28
N GLU A 70 -5.98 2.59 -5.53
CA GLU A 70 -5.77 1.45 -4.63
C GLU A 70 -4.62 0.60 -5.15
N LEU A 71 -3.57 0.47 -4.34
CA LEU A 71 -2.40 -0.36 -4.61
C LEU A 71 -2.60 -1.73 -3.99
N GLY A 72 -2.36 -2.80 -4.75
CA GLY A 72 -2.52 -4.19 -4.29
C GLY A 72 -3.94 -4.46 -3.80
N ALA A 73 -4.91 -4.23 -4.69
CA ALA A 73 -6.34 -4.30 -4.40
C ALA A 73 -6.81 -5.70 -3.99
N GLY A 74 -6.13 -6.74 -4.45
CA GLY A 74 -6.56 -8.11 -4.33
C GLY A 74 -7.96 -8.30 -4.90
N CYS A 75 -8.94 -8.52 -4.01
CA CYS A 75 -10.34 -8.66 -4.42
C CYS A 75 -11.11 -7.34 -4.59
N GLY A 76 -10.51 -6.18 -4.29
CA GLY A 76 -11.05 -4.83 -4.53
C GLY A 76 -11.98 -4.26 -3.44
N LEU A 77 -11.99 -4.87 -2.24
CA LEU A 77 -12.91 -4.46 -1.18
C LEU A 77 -12.66 -3.01 -0.70
N ALA A 78 -11.40 -2.62 -0.49
CA ALA A 78 -11.08 -1.28 0.00
C ALA A 78 -11.39 -0.18 -1.04
N GLY A 79 -11.13 -0.46 -2.32
CA GLY A 79 -11.55 0.40 -3.44
C GLY A 79 -13.06 0.63 -3.47
N PHE A 80 -13.87 -0.41 -3.28
CA PHE A 80 -15.32 -0.25 -3.16
C PHE A 80 -15.73 0.64 -1.98
N GLY A 81 -15.05 0.52 -0.83
CA GLY A 81 -15.30 1.41 0.31
C GLY A 81 -15.14 2.89 -0.02
N MET A 82 -14.11 3.26 -0.80
CA MET A 82 -13.91 4.64 -1.26
C MET A 82 -14.91 5.05 -2.35
N THR A 83 -15.28 4.12 -3.23
CA THR A 83 -16.28 4.34 -4.29
C THR A 83 -17.65 4.69 -3.69
N LEU A 84 -18.06 3.98 -2.64
CA LEU A 84 -19.30 4.23 -1.91
C LEU A 84 -19.32 5.58 -1.17
N LEU A 85 -18.15 6.20 -0.96
CA LEU A 85 -18.03 7.57 -0.45
C LEU A 85 -18.02 8.64 -1.55
N GLY A 86 -18.25 8.25 -2.82
CA GLY A 86 -18.34 9.17 -3.95
C GLY A 86 -17.02 9.38 -4.72
N CYS A 87 -15.97 8.63 -4.42
CA CYS A 87 -14.66 8.81 -5.06
C CYS A 87 -14.58 8.14 -6.44
N ASP A 88 -13.72 8.68 -7.31
CA ASP A 88 -13.33 8.05 -8.57
C ASP A 88 -12.07 7.22 -8.34
N VAL A 89 -12.26 5.90 -8.28
CA VAL A 89 -11.25 4.93 -7.85
C VAL A 89 -10.64 4.23 -9.06
N THR A 90 -9.31 4.18 -9.10
CA THR A 90 -8.55 3.24 -9.94
C THR A 90 -8.00 2.15 -9.03
N THR A 91 -8.54 0.95 -9.12
CA THR A 91 -8.12 -0.21 -8.32
C THR A 91 -7.08 -1.03 -9.09
N THR A 92 -5.93 -1.28 -8.48
CA THR A 92 -4.76 -1.82 -9.17
C THR A 92 -4.17 -3.04 -8.49
N ASP A 93 -3.66 -3.96 -9.31
CA ASP A 93 -2.91 -5.14 -8.87
C ASP A 93 -2.00 -5.63 -10.01
N GLN A 94 -1.25 -6.70 -9.75
CA GLN A 94 -0.46 -7.42 -10.74
C GLN A 94 -1.37 -8.17 -11.72
N VAL A 95 -0.87 -8.41 -12.94
CA VAL A 95 -1.63 -8.99 -14.06
C VAL A 95 -2.37 -10.29 -13.69
N GLU A 96 -1.80 -11.14 -12.85
CA GLU A 96 -2.38 -12.43 -12.47
C GLU A 96 -3.60 -12.31 -11.54
N VAL A 97 -3.75 -11.18 -10.85
CA VAL A 97 -4.88 -10.90 -9.94
C VAL A 97 -6.03 -10.21 -10.67
N LEU A 98 -5.74 -9.49 -11.76
CA LEU A 98 -6.71 -8.68 -12.51
C LEU A 98 -7.98 -9.45 -12.94
N PRO A 99 -7.94 -10.71 -13.41
CA PRO A 99 -9.16 -11.40 -13.82
C PRO A 99 -10.20 -11.53 -12.70
N LEU A 100 -9.76 -11.81 -11.46
CA LEU A 100 -10.65 -11.89 -10.31
C LEU A 100 -11.14 -10.49 -9.90
N LEU A 101 -10.23 -9.53 -9.85
CA LEU A 101 -10.53 -8.14 -9.50
C LEU A 101 -11.58 -7.54 -10.45
N MET A 102 -11.39 -7.69 -11.77
CA MET A 102 -12.36 -7.26 -12.80
C MET A 102 -13.73 -7.90 -12.61
N ARG A 103 -13.78 -9.21 -12.33
CA ARG A 103 -15.05 -9.91 -12.06
C ARG A 103 -15.77 -9.36 -10.84
N ASN A 104 -15.04 -9.06 -9.77
CA ASN A 104 -15.61 -8.47 -8.55
C ASN A 104 -16.09 -7.04 -8.81
N VAL A 105 -15.33 -6.24 -9.55
CA VAL A 105 -15.69 -4.88 -9.93
C VAL A 105 -16.99 -4.87 -10.74
N GLU A 106 -17.05 -5.68 -11.80
CA GLU A 106 -18.23 -5.75 -12.68
C GLU A 106 -19.49 -6.19 -11.92
N ARG A 107 -19.39 -7.25 -11.12
CA ARG A 107 -20.53 -7.76 -10.33
C ARG A 107 -21.11 -6.71 -9.40
N ASN A 108 -20.26 -6.04 -8.62
CA ASN A 108 -20.73 -5.09 -7.60
C ASN A 108 -21.19 -3.77 -8.23
N ARG A 109 -20.58 -3.32 -9.33
CA ARG A 109 -21.12 -2.20 -10.13
C ARG A 109 -22.53 -2.51 -10.62
N SER A 110 -22.74 -3.69 -11.19
CA SER A 110 -24.06 -4.11 -11.68
C SER A 110 -25.11 -4.10 -10.57
N TRP A 111 -24.80 -4.66 -9.40
CA TRP A 111 -25.72 -4.67 -8.26
C TRP A 111 -26.02 -3.29 -7.67
N ILE A 112 -25.00 -2.44 -7.54
CA ILE A 112 -25.18 -1.08 -7.03
C ILE A 112 -26.08 -0.27 -7.98
N SER A 113 -25.89 -0.41 -9.30
CA SER A 113 -26.74 0.24 -10.29
C SER A 113 -28.19 -0.26 -10.28
N GLN A 114 -28.42 -1.52 -9.88
CA GLN A 114 -29.76 -2.11 -9.81
C GLN A 114 -30.50 -1.81 -8.50
N SER A 115 -29.82 -1.39 -7.43
CA SER A 115 -30.43 -1.28 -6.10
C SER A 115 -31.33 -0.05 -5.88
N ASN A 116 -31.63 0.77 -6.91
CA ASN A 116 -32.43 2.01 -6.82
C ASN A 116 -32.01 2.97 -5.69
N SER A 117 -30.78 2.85 -5.21
CA SER A 117 -30.14 3.81 -4.30
C SER A 117 -29.78 5.08 -5.07
N ASP A 118 -29.63 6.22 -4.39
CA ASP A 118 -29.15 7.49 -4.98
C ASP A 118 -27.77 7.32 -5.64
N THR A 119 -27.73 6.77 -6.85
CA THR A 119 -26.51 6.45 -7.61
C THR A 119 -25.68 7.70 -7.88
N ASP A 120 -26.30 8.87 -7.88
CA ASP A 120 -25.67 10.18 -8.03
C ASP A 120 -24.68 10.53 -6.89
N THR A 121 -24.70 9.76 -5.81
CA THR A 121 -23.79 9.92 -4.67
C THR A 121 -22.61 8.96 -4.68
N ILE A 122 -22.69 7.89 -5.47
CA ILE A 122 -21.66 6.84 -5.57
C ILE A 122 -20.68 7.24 -6.69
N GLY A 123 -19.40 7.01 -6.45
CA GLY A 123 -18.36 7.34 -7.43
C GLY A 123 -18.16 6.23 -8.47
N SER A 124 -17.00 6.25 -9.14
CA SER A 124 -16.62 5.26 -10.15
C SER A 124 -15.47 4.37 -9.68
N ILE A 125 -15.32 3.16 -10.25
CA ILE A 125 -14.23 2.21 -9.92
C ILE A 125 -13.68 1.46 -11.14
N THR A 126 -12.55 1.88 -11.69
CA THR A 126 -11.90 1.19 -12.83
C THR A 126 -10.77 0.27 -12.37
N VAL A 127 -10.48 -0.76 -13.15
CA VAL A 127 -9.35 -1.69 -12.89
C VAL A 127 -8.19 -1.35 -13.81
N ALA A 128 -6.97 -1.33 -13.29
CA ALA A 128 -5.74 -1.19 -14.08
C ALA A 128 -4.63 -2.08 -13.53
N GLU A 129 -3.67 -2.43 -14.39
CA GLU A 129 -2.44 -3.10 -13.98
C GLU A 129 -1.50 -2.10 -13.33
N LEU A 130 -0.88 -2.47 -12.20
CA LEU A 130 0.20 -1.68 -11.61
C LEU A 130 1.15 -2.57 -10.81
N ASP A 131 2.35 -2.75 -11.36
CA ASP A 131 3.47 -3.37 -10.65
C ASP A 131 4.24 -2.27 -9.94
N TRP A 132 4.49 -2.44 -8.65
CA TRP A 132 5.19 -1.40 -7.88
C TRP A 132 6.62 -1.21 -8.41
N GLY A 133 7.00 0.05 -8.65
CA GLY A 133 8.28 0.44 -9.24
C GLY A 133 8.28 0.46 -10.78
N ASN A 134 7.24 -0.05 -11.45
CA ASN A 134 7.11 0.01 -12.90
C ASN A 134 6.68 1.42 -13.35
N LYS A 135 7.59 2.13 -14.03
CA LYS A 135 7.39 3.55 -14.40
C LYS A 135 6.31 3.72 -15.47
N GLU A 136 6.20 2.76 -16.37
CA GLU A 136 5.21 2.74 -17.45
C GLU A 136 3.80 2.58 -16.87
N HIS A 137 3.62 1.66 -15.92
CA HIS A 137 2.33 1.43 -15.26
C HIS A 137 1.94 2.65 -14.39
N ILE A 138 2.89 3.22 -13.65
CA ILE A 138 2.68 4.46 -12.86
C ILE A 138 2.26 5.62 -13.77
N LYS A 139 2.88 5.77 -14.95
CA LYS A 139 2.51 6.83 -15.89
C LYS A 139 1.12 6.60 -16.49
N ALA A 140 0.75 5.35 -16.76
CA ALA A 140 -0.51 4.98 -17.39
C ALA A 140 -1.75 5.30 -16.54
N VAL A 141 -1.61 5.36 -15.21
CA VAL A 141 -2.70 5.76 -14.29
C VAL A 141 -2.82 7.28 -14.08
N GLU A 142 -2.02 8.07 -14.80
CA GLU A 142 -2.13 9.53 -14.88
C GLU A 142 -2.10 10.25 -13.50
N PRO A 143 -1.01 10.10 -12.71
CA PRO A 143 -0.88 10.81 -11.44
C PRO A 143 -0.90 12.35 -11.62
N PRO A 144 -1.19 13.15 -10.57
CA PRO A 144 -1.30 12.74 -9.17
C PRO A 144 -2.73 12.36 -8.73
N PHE A 145 -2.81 11.59 -7.64
CA PHE A 145 -4.06 11.21 -6.98
C PHE A 145 -4.33 12.03 -5.71
N ASP A 146 -5.60 12.31 -5.39
CA ASP A 146 -5.95 12.94 -4.12
C ASP A 146 -5.72 11.99 -2.93
N TYR A 147 -5.96 10.70 -3.15
CA TYR A 147 -5.76 9.66 -2.16
C TYR A 147 -5.06 8.44 -2.76
N ILE A 148 -4.17 7.85 -1.97
CA ILE A 148 -3.56 6.54 -2.25
C ILE A 148 -3.97 5.62 -1.12
N ILE A 149 -4.54 4.46 -1.44
CA ILE A 149 -4.95 3.46 -0.45
C ILE A 149 -4.27 2.11 -0.73
N GLY A 150 -4.19 1.27 0.29
CA GLY A 150 -3.72 -0.11 0.17
C GLY A 150 -3.91 -0.87 1.48
N THR A 151 -4.27 -2.15 1.40
CA THR A 151 -4.50 -2.98 2.60
C THR A 151 -3.75 -4.30 2.48
N ASP A 152 -2.92 -4.61 3.48
CA ASP A 152 -2.03 -5.78 3.50
C ASP A 152 -1.07 -5.87 2.29
N VAL A 153 -0.64 -4.71 1.81
CA VAL A 153 0.31 -4.57 0.69
C VAL A 153 1.75 -4.95 1.04
N ILE A 154 2.14 -4.84 2.33
CA ILE A 154 3.50 -5.14 2.77
C ILE A 154 3.49 -6.47 3.51
N TYR A 155 4.19 -7.46 2.97
CA TYR A 155 4.37 -8.77 3.63
C TYR A 155 5.81 -9.29 3.49
N SER A 156 6.64 -8.63 2.69
CA SER A 156 8.05 -8.94 2.54
C SER A 156 8.87 -7.67 2.36
N GLU A 157 10.11 -7.69 2.84
CA GLU A 157 11.00 -6.53 2.86
C GLU A 157 11.30 -5.99 1.45
N HIS A 158 11.44 -6.86 0.45
CA HIS A 158 11.76 -6.47 -0.93
C HIS A 158 10.67 -5.61 -1.60
N LEU A 159 9.45 -5.59 -1.05
CA LEU A 159 8.34 -4.79 -1.55
C LEU A 159 8.37 -3.34 -1.02
N LEU A 160 9.13 -3.06 0.04
CA LEU A 160 9.12 -1.75 0.70
C LEU A 160 9.58 -0.64 -0.24
N GLN A 161 10.72 -0.83 -0.90
CA GLN A 161 11.32 0.18 -1.78
C GLN A 161 10.46 0.44 -3.04
N PRO A 162 10.05 -0.58 -3.83
CA PRO A 162 9.20 -0.34 -4.99
C PRO A 162 7.84 0.29 -4.64
N LEU A 163 7.24 -0.11 -3.50
CA LEU A 163 6.00 0.49 -3.02
C LEU A 163 6.19 1.97 -2.64
N MET A 164 7.28 2.32 -1.96
CA MET A 164 7.58 3.70 -1.58
C MET A 164 7.79 4.60 -2.81
N GLU A 165 8.55 4.13 -3.81
CA GLU A 165 8.75 4.83 -5.08
C GLU A 165 7.44 5.05 -5.82
N THR A 166 6.59 4.03 -5.85
CA THR A 166 5.25 4.08 -6.43
C THR A 166 4.37 5.11 -5.72
N ILE A 167 4.29 5.06 -4.39
CA ILE A 167 3.51 6.02 -3.59
C ILE A 167 3.99 7.45 -3.84
N THR A 168 5.31 7.66 -3.91
CA THR A 168 5.90 8.98 -4.16
C THR A 168 5.54 9.49 -5.55
N ALA A 169 5.69 8.66 -6.59
CA ALA A 169 5.40 9.04 -7.97
C ALA A 169 3.90 9.27 -8.24
N LEU A 170 3.02 8.62 -7.48
CA LEU A 170 1.57 8.80 -7.56
C LEU A 170 1.06 10.02 -6.78
N SER A 171 1.90 10.58 -5.90
CA SER A 171 1.52 11.66 -4.99
C SER A 171 1.74 13.05 -5.60
N GLY A 172 0.81 13.95 -5.32
CA GLY A 172 0.99 15.40 -5.42
C GLY A 172 1.06 16.05 -4.03
N PRO A 173 1.26 17.37 -3.94
CA PRO A 173 1.52 18.07 -2.66
C PRO A 173 0.43 17.93 -1.59
N LYS A 174 -0.81 17.58 -1.98
CA LYS A 174 -1.96 17.45 -1.08
C LYS A 174 -2.43 16.01 -0.90
N THR A 175 -1.78 15.04 -1.54
CA THR A 175 -2.16 13.64 -1.51
C THR A 175 -2.20 13.10 -0.08
N LYS A 176 -3.23 12.30 0.22
CA LYS A 176 -3.37 11.61 1.49
C LYS A 176 -3.20 10.12 1.26
N ILE A 177 -2.29 9.50 2.00
CA ILE A 177 -2.02 8.07 1.88
C ILE A 177 -2.68 7.36 3.06
N LEU A 178 -3.45 6.29 2.79
CA LEU A 178 -4.07 5.47 3.82
C LEU A 178 -3.72 4.00 3.64
N LEU A 179 -2.96 3.46 4.58
CA LEU A 179 -2.51 2.06 4.51
C LEU A 179 -3.05 1.27 5.70
N GLY A 180 -3.69 0.14 5.42
CA GLY A 180 -4.05 -0.88 6.40
C GLY A 180 -3.06 -2.03 6.38
N TYR A 181 -2.62 -2.49 7.54
CA TYR A 181 -1.59 -3.52 7.62
C TYR A 181 -1.74 -4.37 8.89
N GLU A 182 -1.71 -5.69 8.74
CA GLU A 182 -1.52 -6.64 9.84
C GLU A 182 -0.02 -6.85 10.11
N ILE A 183 0.44 -6.54 11.32
CA ILE A 183 1.82 -6.81 11.75
C ILE A 183 2.03 -8.33 11.82
N ARG A 184 2.82 -8.86 10.86
CA ARG A 184 3.18 -10.29 10.76
C ARG A 184 4.63 -10.58 11.11
N SER A 185 5.51 -9.59 10.92
CA SER A 185 6.94 -9.67 11.25
C SER A 185 7.38 -8.34 11.87
N ALA A 186 7.98 -8.40 13.06
CA ALA A 186 8.49 -7.22 13.74
C ALA A 186 9.59 -6.54 12.91
N THR A 187 10.50 -7.32 12.31
CA THR A 187 11.59 -6.80 11.47
C THR A 187 11.08 -6.05 10.24
N VAL A 188 10.12 -6.62 9.51
CA VAL A 188 9.53 -5.95 8.34
C VAL A 188 8.77 -4.70 8.77
N HIS A 189 8.06 -4.77 9.90
CA HIS A 189 7.32 -3.63 10.45
C HIS A 189 8.26 -2.47 10.85
N GLU A 190 9.38 -2.76 11.52
CA GLU A 190 10.37 -1.76 11.93
C GLU A 190 10.98 -1.05 10.71
N LYS A 191 11.45 -1.80 9.72
CA LYS A 191 12.02 -1.23 8.47
C LYS A 191 11.01 -0.40 7.70
N MET A 192 9.77 -0.88 7.60
CA MET A 192 8.66 -0.14 7.00
C MET A 192 8.42 1.19 7.72
N MET A 193 8.34 1.17 9.05
CA MET A 193 8.10 2.38 9.84
C MET A 193 9.26 3.37 9.77
N GLU A 194 10.50 2.91 9.71
CA GLU A 194 11.69 3.74 9.48
C GLU A 194 11.61 4.45 8.12
N MET A 195 11.41 3.68 7.05
CA MET A 195 11.28 4.20 5.69
C MET A 195 10.10 5.18 5.55
N TRP A 196 8.96 4.88 6.18
CA TRP A 196 7.81 5.78 6.13
C TRP A 196 8.03 7.05 6.95
N LYS A 197 8.62 6.95 8.14
CA LYS A 197 8.90 8.12 8.99
C LYS A 197 9.98 9.00 8.42
N SER A 198 10.90 8.51 7.57
CA SER A 198 11.88 9.36 6.90
C SER A 198 11.23 10.20 5.80
N ASN A 199 10.28 9.63 5.04
CA ASN A 199 9.66 10.28 3.86
C ASN A 199 8.31 10.99 4.14
N PHE A 200 7.55 10.55 5.14
CA PHE A 200 6.18 11.00 5.41
C PHE A 200 5.95 11.44 6.85
N ILE A 201 4.93 12.27 7.06
CA ILE A 201 4.34 12.50 8.37
C ILE A 201 3.35 11.37 8.63
N VAL A 202 3.76 10.37 9.42
CA VAL A 202 2.99 9.15 9.68
C VAL A 202 2.10 9.31 10.92
N LYS A 203 0.80 9.03 10.79
CA LYS A 203 -0.16 9.01 11.91
C LYS A 203 -0.89 7.67 11.96
N THR A 204 -0.83 6.99 13.11
CA THR A 204 -1.64 5.80 13.35
C THR A 204 -3.08 6.19 13.70
N VAL A 205 -4.06 5.53 13.09
CA VAL A 205 -5.48 5.72 13.40
C VAL A 205 -5.78 5.13 14.78
N SER A 206 -6.40 5.94 15.65
CA SER A 206 -6.85 5.47 16.97
C SER A 206 -7.90 4.37 16.85
N LYS A 207 -7.80 3.34 17.71
CA LYS A 207 -8.82 2.28 17.84
C LYS A 207 -10.22 2.84 18.09
N SER A 208 -10.36 3.99 18.77
CA SER A 208 -11.66 4.63 18.99
C SER A 208 -12.38 5.04 17.70
N LYS A 209 -11.63 5.24 16.59
CA LYS A 209 -12.18 5.52 15.26
C LYS A 209 -12.48 4.26 14.44
N MET A 210 -12.02 3.08 14.86
CA MET A 210 -12.27 1.79 14.20
C MET A 210 -13.60 1.20 14.65
N ASP A 211 -14.21 0.35 13.83
CA ASP A 211 -15.42 -0.38 14.22
C ASP A 211 -15.12 -1.38 15.35
N VAL A 212 -16.05 -1.54 16.30
CA VAL A 212 -15.82 -2.38 17.48
C VAL A 212 -15.76 -3.87 17.15
N LYS A 213 -16.48 -4.31 16.10
CA LYS A 213 -16.50 -5.69 15.61
C LYS A 213 -15.39 -5.95 14.59
N TYR A 214 -15.02 -4.94 13.81
CA TYR A 214 -13.99 -5.05 12.78
C TYR A 214 -12.71 -4.35 13.22
N GLN A 215 -12.02 -4.98 14.15
CA GLN A 215 -10.69 -4.57 14.64
C GLN A 215 -9.92 -5.81 15.11
N HIS A 216 -8.60 -5.75 15.02
CA HIS A 216 -7.71 -6.80 15.50
C HIS A 216 -6.47 -6.15 16.15
N PRO A 217 -5.90 -6.69 17.24
CA PRO A 217 -4.75 -6.07 17.92
C PRO A 217 -3.55 -5.79 17.02
N ASN A 218 -3.33 -6.66 16.03
CA ASN A 218 -2.20 -6.58 15.09
C ASN A 218 -2.56 -5.83 13.80
N ILE A 219 -3.82 -5.43 13.59
CA ILE A 219 -4.22 -4.68 12.39
C ILE A 219 -4.22 -3.19 12.74
N HIS A 220 -3.42 -2.44 12.00
CA HIS A 220 -3.28 -1.00 12.15
C HIS A 220 -3.65 -0.30 10.85
N LEU A 221 -4.28 0.87 10.98
CA LEU A 221 -4.48 1.79 9.86
C LEU A 221 -3.58 3.00 10.07
N TYR A 222 -2.92 3.43 9.01
CA TYR A 222 -2.02 4.58 8.98
C TYR A 222 -2.56 5.62 8.00
N MET A 223 -2.45 6.89 8.39
CA MET A 223 -2.70 8.03 7.52
C MET A 223 -1.40 8.81 7.40
N MET A 224 -0.95 9.07 6.17
CA MET A 224 0.33 9.71 5.92
C MET A 224 0.16 10.92 4.98
N ASP A 225 1.00 11.92 5.22
CA ASP A 225 1.15 13.12 4.42
C ASP A 225 2.61 13.21 3.94
N LEU A 226 2.88 13.66 2.72
CA LEU A 226 4.25 13.94 2.26
C LEU A 226 4.94 14.94 3.19
N LYS A 227 6.21 14.69 3.54
CA LYS A 227 7.03 15.75 4.15
C LYS A 227 7.37 16.79 3.10
N ALA A 228 7.42 18.05 3.50
CA ALA A 228 7.99 19.08 2.64
C ALA A 228 9.46 18.72 2.33
N PRO A 229 9.95 18.94 1.09
CA PRO A 229 11.37 18.83 0.81
C PRO A 229 12.14 19.74 1.78
N LEU A 230 13.14 19.20 2.46
CA LEU A 230 14.12 20.02 3.18
C LEU A 230 14.89 20.78 2.10
N ILE A 231 14.65 22.07 1.94
CA ILE A 231 15.54 22.94 1.17
C ILE A 231 16.84 22.99 1.98
N PRO A 232 18.01 22.58 1.43
CA PRO A 232 19.27 22.83 2.11
C PRO A 232 19.43 24.35 2.21
N GLU A 233 19.57 24.89 3.43
CA GLU A 233 19.96 26.28 3.64
C GLU A 233 21.33 26.47 2.97
N VAL A 234 21.35 27.20 1.85
CA VAL A 234 22.60 27.73 1.31
C VAL A 234 22.98 28.87 2.23
N GLU A 235 24.08 28.70 2.97
CA GLU A 235 24.72 29.77 3.73
C GLU A 235 25.06 30.91 2.76
N ALA A 236 24.31 32.01 2.86
CA ALA A 236 24.69 33.26 2.23
C ALA A 236 25.82 33.86 3.08
N THR A 237 27.03 33.77 2.59
CA THR A 237 28.16 34.54 3.07
C THR A 237 27.90 36.02 2.79
N ASP A 238 27.82 36.82 3.85
CA ASP A 238 27.88 38.27 3.78
C ASP A 238 29.23 38.68 3.17
N ASP A 239 29.22 39.33 2.01
CA ASP A 239 30.36 40.12 1.56
C ASP A 239 29.89 41.53 1.25
N ASN A 240 30.38 42.46 2.07
CA ASN A 240 30.11 43.88 2.06
C ASN A 240 31.49 44.53 2.15
N GLY A 241 32.10 44.82 1.00
CA GLY A 241 33.50 45.26 0.94
C GLY A 241 33.82 45.91 -0.39
N ASN A 242 33.85 47.23 -0.36
CA ASN A 242 34.09 48.16 -1.44
C ASN A 242 35.52 48.06 -2.02
N ASP A 243 35.65 48.52 -3.27
CA ASP A 243 36.83 49.17 -3.87
C ASP A 243 38.00 48.33 -4.43
N ASP A 244 38.09 48.42 -5.76
CA ASP A 244 39.26 48.82 -6.55
C ASP A 244 40.48 47.89 -6.82
N GLU A 245 40.83 47.89 -8.12
CA GLU A 245 42.15 47.73 -8.75
C GLU A 245 42.81 46.34 -8.94
N GLU A 246 42.69 45.85 -10.18
CA GLU A 246 43.77 45.56 -11.16
C GLU A 246 45.00 44.63 -10.85
N VAL A 247 45.20 43.68 -11.79
CA VAL A 247 46.47 43.17 -12.38
C VAL A 247 47.10 41.82 -11.91
N VAL A 248 46.81 40.76 -12.70
CA VAL A 248 47.70 39.82 -13.46
C VAL A 248 48.84 38.98 -12.80
N SER A 249 48.87 37.70 -13.23
CA SER A 249 49.99 36.70 -13.35
C SER A 249 50.37 35.88 -12.10
N ASN A 250 50.88 34.63 -12.11
CA ASN A 250 50.98 33.49 -13.04
C ASN A 250 51.60 32.32 -12.20
N LEU A 251 51.23 31.07 -12.53
CA LEU A 251 52.05 29.83 -12.56
C LEU A 251 52.59 29.13 -11.27
N GLY A 252 52.60 27.79 -11.35
CA GLY A 252 53.40 26.79 -10.59
C GLY A 252 52.57 25.93 -9.64
N GLU A 253 52.12 24.69 -9.95
CA GLU A 253 52.80 23.39 -10.20
C GLU A 253 53.51 22.74 -8.98
N ASP A 254 53.47 21.40 -8.97
CA ASP A 254 54.11 20.38 -8.09
C ASP A 254 53.18 19.74 -7.02
N GLU A 255 52.58 18.55 -7.26
CA GLU A 255 53.14 17.18 -7.16
C GLU A 255 53.55 16.75 -5.74
N ASP A 256 52.96 15.68 -5.18
CA ASP A 256 53.69 14.42 -4.88
C ASP A 256 52.79 13.27 -4.34
N ASN A 257 53.32 12.07 -4.56
CA ASN A 257 52.92 10.68 -4.57
C ASN A 257 52.39 9.97 -3.29
N GLY A 258 51.84 8.75 -3.49
CA GLY A 258 52.18 7.63 -2.59
C GLY A 258 51.27 6.39 -2.48
N LEU A 259 51.50 5.38 -3.34
CA LEU A 259 51.48 3.89 -3.13
C LEU A 259 50.20 3.17 -2.59
N LYS A 260 49.55 2.20 -3.27
CA LYS A 260 49.87 0.87 -3.86
C LYS A 260 50.02 -0.34 -2.90
N SER A 261 49.26 -1.41 -3.22
CA SER A 261 49.49 -2.88 -3.18
C SER A 261 48.40 -3.69 -2.44
N GLU A 262 47.55 -4.45 -3.16
CA GLU A 262 47.66 -5.89 -3.57
C GLU A 262 47.28 -6.88 -2.44
N SER A 263 46.08 -7.50 -2.48
CA SER A 263 45.66 -8.74 -3.17
C SER A 263 45.99 -10.04 -2.41
N CYS A 264 44.99 -10.88 -2.14
CA CYS A 264 45.07 -12.34 -2.29
C CYS A 264 43.71 -13.03 -2.09
N SER A 265 43.45 -13.98 -2.98
CA SER A 265 42.25 -14.82 -3.20
C SER A 265 42.07 -15.98 -2.21
N GLY A 266 40.82 -16.44 -2.01
CA GLY A 266 40.51 -17.74 -1.39
C GLY A 266 39.02 -18.15 -1.42
N SER A 267 38.65 -18.99 -2.39
CA SER A 267 37.68 -20.12 -2.34
C SER A 267 36.29 -20.01 -1.63
N SER A 268 35.21 -19.96 -2.44
CA SER A 268 34.00 -20.85 -2.59
C SER A 268 33.48 -21.74 -1.41
N PRO A 269 32.22 -22.25 -1.44
CA PRO A 269 30.95 -21.59 -1.07
C PRO A 269 30.10 -22.45 -0.08
N GLU A 270 29.41 -21.85 0.89
CA GLU A 270 28.44 -22.59 1.74
C GLU A 270 27.02 -22.05 1.60
N ALA A 271 26.17 -22.90 1.01
CA ALA A 271 24.73 -22.75 0.98
C ALA A 271 24.17 -22.84 2.42
N LYS A 272 23.65 -21.74 2.95
CA LYS A 272 22.82 -21.76 4.16
C LYS A 272 21.37 -22.07 3.77
N SER A 273 20.91 -23.24 4.18
CA SER A 273 19.50 -23.61 4.22
C SER A 273 18.72 -22.55 5.01
N GLY A 274 17.89 -21.75 4.33
CA GLY A 274 16.98 -20.83 4.97
C GLY A 274 15.89 -21.60 5.71
N SER A 275 15.74 -21.36 7.02
CA SER A 275 14.56 -21.80 7.75
C SER A 275 13.32 -21.16 7.12
N LEU A 276 12.33 -21.99 6.76
CA LEU A 276 11.02 -21.51 6.32
C LEU A 276 10.49 -20.48 7.34
N ASP A 277 10.16 -19.28 6.88
CA ASP A 277 9.58 -18.25 7.73
C ASP A 277 8.22 -18.75 8.26
N ASP A 278 7.84 -18.32 9.46
CA ASP A 278 6.69 -18.82 10.22
C ASP A 278 5.37 -18.69 9.40
N TRP A 279 5.33 -17.75 8.44
CA TRP A 279 4.23 -17.60 7.48
C TRP A 279 4.19 -18.71 6.43
N GLU A 280 5.34 -19.18 5.92
CA GLU A 280 5.38 -20.30 4.97
C GLU A 280 4.97 -21.58 5.69
N ILE A 281 5.39 -21.73 6.95
CA ILE A 281 4.96 -22.85 7.80
C ILE A 281 3.43 -22.80 8.00
N ARG A 282 2.84 -21.62 8.25
CA ARG A 282 1.38 -21.48 8.40
C ARG A 282 0.63 -21.68 7.08
N ARG A 283 1.14 -21.17 5.97
CA ARG A 283 0.60 -21.40 4.62
C ARG A 283 0.64 -22.89 4.26
N CYS A 284 1.81 -23.51 4.44
CA CYS A 284 2.01 -24.94 4.22
C CYS A 284 1.17 -25.78 5.18
N GLY A 285 1.01 -25.38 6.44
CA GLY A 285 0.15 -26.03 7.42
C GLY A 285 -1.32 -26.00 7.02
N ALA A 286 -1.81 -24.85 6.52
CA ALA A 286 -3.16 -24.72 5.99
C ALA A 286 -3.36 -25.54 4.70
N MET A 287 -2.35 -25.63 3.82
CA MET A 287 -2.40 -26.49 2.62
C MET A 287 -2.34 -27.98 2.96
N ALA A 288 -1.46 -28.40 3.89
CA ALA A 288 -1.29 -29.79 4.30
C ALA A 288 -2.52 -30.34 5.05
N ALA A 289 -3.14 -29.53 5.92
CA ALA A 289 -4.38 -29.91 6.60
C ALA A 289 -5.57 -30.10 5.63
N ARG A 290 -5.53 -29.51 4.43
CA ARG A 290 -6.54 -29.70 3.37
C ARG A 290 -6.31 -30.99 2.58
N LEU A 291 -5.06 -31.27 2.18
CA LEU A 291 -4.72 -32.53 1.49
C LEU A 291 -5.09 -33.77 2.31
N LEU A 292 -4.98 -33.70 3.64
CA LEU A 292 -5.36 -34.80 4.54
C LEU A 292 -6.88 -34.96 4.73
N LYS A 293 -7.70 -33.96 4.40
CA LYS A 293 -9.17 -34.05 4.45
C LYS A 293 -9.80 -34.56 3.16
N ASP A 294 -9.09 -34.44 2.04
CA ASP A 294 -9.52 -34.98 0.74
C ASP A 294 -9.13 -36.46 0.55
N VAL A 295 -8.31 -37.02 1.45
CA VAL A 295 -8.14 -38.47 1.60
C VAL A 295 -9.28 -38.99 2.47
N LYS A 296 -10.42 -39.29 1.83
CA LYS A 296 -11.38 -40.24 2.42
C LYS A 296 -10.68 -41.61 2.47
N LEU A 297 -10.42 -42.10 3.69
CA LEU A 297 -10.30 -43.54 3.95
C LEU A 297 -11.62 -44.24 3.60
#